data_AF-A0A499VD15-F1
#
_entry.id   AF-A0A499VD15-F1
#
_cell.length_a   1.000
_cell.length_b   1.000
_cell.length_c   1.000
_cell.angle_alpha   90.00
_cell.angle_beta   90.00
_cell.angle_gamma   90.00
#
_symmetry.space_group_name_H-M   'P 1'
#
loop_
_entity.id
_entity.type
_entity.pdbx_description
1 polymer ?
#
loop_
_entity_poly.entity_id
_entity_poly.type
_entity_poly.pdbx_seq_one_letter_code
_entity_poly.pdbx_strand_id
1 'polypeptide(L)'
;MSTMAGPEQPRSASQVLVAVSGISRYDAEAVFGVLRTCYESDEATTNLPRDAGEGRPTVWTSVFEVADPREEPRPASLTAPVTADLQGGPRQVQQVADVLARAFEVREQGAVAGDQERELRLRLSSTGMRAE
;
A
#
# COMPACT_ATOMS: atom_id res chain seq x y z
N MET A 1 -24.16 12.43 17.79
CA MET A 1 -23.88 11.95 16.42
C MET A 1 -22.44 12.28 16.11
N SER A 2 -21.78 11.31 15.48
CA SER A 2 -20.33 11.05 15.46
C SER A 2 -19.43 12.20 15.02
N THR A 3 -18.40 12.49 15.82
CA THR A 3 -17.09 12.88 15.29
C THR A 3 -16.05 12.00 15.99
N MET A 4 -15.54 11.01 15.26
CA MET A 4 -14.25 10.39 15.56
C MET A 4 -13.42 10.55 14.28
N ALA A 5 -13.14 11.81 13.94
CA ALA A 5 -11.86 12.10 13.32
C ALA A 5 -10.83 11.83 14.43
N GLY A 6 -10.20 10.66 14.40
CA GLY A 6 -9.00 10.39 15.20
C GLY A 6 -7.98 11.50 14.94
N PRO A 7 -7.04 11.76 15.86
CA PRO A 7 -6.08 12.83 15.69
C PRO A 7 -5.42 12.67 14.32
N GLU A 8 -5.62 13.65 13.44
CA GLU A 8 -4.85 13.76 12.20
C GLU A 8 -3.42 14.05 12.65
N GLN A 9 -2.68 13.00 12.98
CA GLN A 9 -1.27 13.09 13.29
C GLN A 9 -0.64 13.77 12.07
N PRO A 10 0.13 14.86 12.24
CA PRO A 10 0.77 15.52 11.13
C PRO A 10 1.64 14.47 10.44
N ARG A 11 1.20 14.01 9.25
CA ARG A 11 1.96 13.00 8.54
C ARG A 11 3.30 13.62 8.22
N SER A 12 4.36 13.04 8.76
CA SER A 12 5.72 13.50 8.46
C SER A 12 5.91 13.42 6.94
N ALA A 13 6.73 14.30 6.37
CA ALA A 13 6.97 14.31 4.91
C ALA A 13 7.53 12.98 4.36
N SER A 14 7.97 12.08 5.25
CA SER A 14 8.47 10.73 4.96
C SER A 14 7.39 9.65 4.99
N GLN A 15 6.16 9.95 5.44
CA GLN A 15 5.09 8.96 5.55
C GLN A 15 4.36 8.78 4.21
N VAL A 16 4.11 7.52 3.86
CA VAL A 16 3.28 7.14 2.71
C VAL A 16 2.12 6.29 3.20
N LEU A 17 0.91 6.75 2.92
CA LEU A 17 -0.31 5.97 3.06
C LEU A 17 -0.42 5.02 1.87
N VAL A 18 -0.59 3.74 2.15
CA VAL A 18 -0.83 2.69 1.16
C VAL A 18 -2.22 2.13 1.39
N ALA A 19 -3.11 2.32 0.43
CA ALA A 19 -4.45 1.76 0.44
C ALA A 19 -4.57 0.67 -0.62
N VAL A 20 -4.87 -0.56 -0.22
CA VAL A 20 -5.14 -1.66 -1.15
C VAL A 20 -6.62 -1.99 -1.12
N SER A 21 -7.20 -2.20 -2.31
CA SER A 21 -8.63 -2.44 -2.49
C SER A 21 -8.92 -3.63 -3.41
N GLY A 22 -10.03 -4.31 -3.14
CA GLY A 22 -10.67 -5.24 -4.09
C GLY A 22 -10.32 -6.74 -3.98
N ILE A 23 -9.93 -7.25 -2.81
CA ILE A 23 -9.35 -8.61 -2.69
C ILE A 23 -9.63 -9.32 -1.35
N SER A 24 -8.97 -10.44 -1.08
CA SER A 24 -8.97 -11.09 0.23
C SER A 24 -7.96 -10.41 1.17
N ARG A 25 -8.14 -10.57 2.49
CA ARG A 25 -7.16 -10.13 3.49
C ARG A 25 -5.76 -10.70 3.23
N TYR A 26 -5.68 -11.91 2.69
CA TYR A 26 -4.40 -12.59 2.41
C TYR A 26 -3.54 -11.81 1.41
N ASP A 27 -4.14 -11.34 0.31
CA ASP A 27 -3.41 -10.58 -0.70
C ASP A 27 -2.99 -9.20 -0.18
N ALA A 28 -3.81 -8.57 0.67
CA ALA A 28 -3.47 -7.30 1.31
C ALA A 28 -2.30 -7.47 2.28
N GLU A 29 -2.31 -8.54 3.08
CA GLU A 29 -1.20 -8.91 3.96
C GLU A 29 0.07 -9.25 3.18
N ALA A 30 -0.03 -9.82 1.97
CA ALA A 30 1.13 -10.06 1.12
C ALA A 30 1.77 -8.73 0.66
N VAL A 31 0.97 -7.76 0.21
CA VAL A 31 1.46 -6.44 -0.23
C VAL A 31 2.10 -5.68 0.93
N PHE A 32 1.40 -5.55 2.05
CA PHE A 32 1.95 -4.90 3.25
C PHE A 32 3.13 -5.68 3.82
N GLY A 33 3.11 -7.01 3.69
CA GLY A 33 4.15 -7.93 4.11
C GLY A 33 5.49 -7.69 3.42
N VAL A 34 5.47 -7.27 2.16
CA VAL A 34 6.66 -6.85 1.42
C VAL A 34 7.16 -5.49 1.91
N LEU A 35 6.24 -4.52 2.06
CA LEU A 35 6.61 -3.18 2.49
C LEU A 35 7.17 -3.14 3.91
N ARG A 36 6.64 -3.94 4.84
CA ARG A 36 7.14 -4.06 6.22
C ARG A 36 8.55 -4.66 6.32
N THR A 37 9.01 -5.37 5.29
CA THR A 37 10.38 -5.88 5.23
C THR A 37 11.36 -4.74 4.93
N CYS A 38 10.94 -3.77 4.13
CA CYS A 38 11.76 -2.64 3.72
C CYS A 38 11.64 -1.43 4.66
N TYR A 39 10.44 -1.17 5.20
CA TYR A 39 10.06 0.05 5.89
C TYR A 39 9.37 -0.22 7.22
N GLU A 40 9.51 0.70 8.16
CA GLU A 40 8.70 0.68 9.39
C GLU A 40 7.27 1.08 9.05
N SER A 41 6.33 0.28 9.55
CA SER A 41 4.89 0.56 9.45
C SER A 41 4.40 0.97 10.82
N ASP A 42 3.53 1.97 10.90
CA ASP A 42 2.86 2.25 12.16
C ASP A 42 2.01 1.02 12.55
N GLU A 43 2.12 0.56 13.80
CA GLU A 43 1.48 -0.67 14.32
C GLU A 43 -0.06 -0.65 14.25
N ALA A 44 -0.67 0.39 13.68
CA ALA A 44 -2.09 0.50 13.37
C ALA A 44 -2.63 -0.62 12.44
N THR A 45 -1.78 -1.44 11.82
CA THR A 45 -2.21 -2.66 11.10
C THR A 45 -2.84 -3.72 12.04
N THR A 46 -2.77 -3.58 13.37
CA THR A 46 -3.53 -4.43 14.31
C THR A 46 -5.03 -4.13 14.36
N ASN A 47 -5.49 -3.02 13.78
CA ASN A 47 -6.91 -2.65 13.78
C ASN A 47 -7.58 -2.88 12.41
N LEU A 48 -7.20 -3.95 11.72
CA LEU A 48 -7.97 -4.45 10.59
C LEU A 48 -9.35 -4.89 11.12
N PRO A 49 -10.48 -4.35 10.62
CA PRO A 49 -11.77 -4.89 10.96
C PRO A 49 -11.79 -6.37 10.56
N ARG A 50 -11.92 -7.26 11.57
CA ARG A 50 -11.96 -8.72 11.35
C ARG A 50 -13.17 -9.13 10.50
N ASP A 51 -14.18 -8.28 10.46
CA ASP A 51 -15.44 -8.47 9.75
C ASP A 51 -15.57 -7.42 8.65
N ALA A 52 -14.93 -7.68 7.52
CA ALA A 52 -15.37 -7.09 6.27
C ALA A 52 -16.63 -7.86 5.84
N GLY A 53 -17.80 -7.42 6.32
CA GLY A 53 -19.08 -8.05 5.98
C GLY A 53 -19.25 -8.18 4.47
N GLU A 54 -19.78 -9.34 4.04
CA GLU A 54 -20.03 -9.68 2.64
C GLU A 54 -20.77 -8.52 1.93
N GLY A 55 -20.16 -7.97 0.88
CA GLY A 55 -20.80 -7.00 -0.02
C GLY A 55 -20.27 -5.57 0.02
N ARG A 56 -19.25 -5.24 0.83
CA ARG A 56 -18.57 -3.92 0.76
C ARG A 56 -17.16 -4.07 0.17
N PRO A 57 -16.74 -3.18 -0.76
CA PRO A 57 -15.36 -3.14 -1.20
C PRO A 57 -14.49 -2.88 0.03
N THR A 58 -13.72 -3.89 0.42
CA THR A 58 -12.85 -3.77 1.57
C THR A 58 -11.59 -3.06 1.11
N VAL A 59 -11.26 -1.98 1.81
CA VAL A 59 -10.05 -1.20 1.60
C VAL A 59 -9.21 -1.38 2.85
N TRP A 60 -8.02 -1.95 2.69
CA TRP A 60 -7.04 -2.03 3.77
C TRP A 60 -6.06 -0.89 3.61
N THR A 61 -5.77 -0.17 4.68
CA THR A 61 -4.84 0.96 4.66
C THR A 61 -3.73 0.75 5.69
N SER A 62 -2.52 1.13 5.33
CA SER A 62 -1.39 1.17 6.25
C SER A 62 -0.45 2.32 5.91
N VAL A 63 0.19 2.90 6.93
CA VAL A 63 1.13 4.02 6.78
C VAL A 63 2.54 3.50 7.02
N PHE A 64 3.43 3.80 6.08
CA PHE A 64 4.82 3.40 6.12
C PHE A 64 5.72 4.64 6.22
N GLU A 65 6.73 4.56 7.07
CA GLU A 65 7.80 5.54 7.17
C GLU A 65 8.86 5.23 6.10
N VAL A 66 8.85 6.03 5.03
CA VAL A 66 9.70 5.85 3.86
C VAL A 66 10.89 6.80 3.97
N ALA A 67 11.98 6.27 4.52
CA ALA A 67 13.29 6.92 4.56
C ALA A 67 14.27 6.19 3.62
N ASP A 68 15.00 5.22 4.15
CA ASP A 68 15.89 4.34 3.41
C ASP A 68 15.41 2.88 3.56
N PRO A 69 15.33 2.10 2.47
CA PRO A 69 14.93 0.70 2.54
C PRO A 69 15.98 -0.10 3.32
N ARG A 70 15.54 -0.76 4.40
CA ARG A 70 16.42 -1.54 5.29
C ARG A 70 16.87 -2.87 4.67
N GLU A 71 15.97 -3.50 3.93
CA GLU A 71 16.18 -4.81 3.30
C GLU A 71 15.55 -4.83 1.90
N GLU A 72 16.01 -5.74 1.04
CA GLU A 72 15.43 -5.94 -0.27
C GLU A 72 14.05 -6.64 -0.17
N PRO A 73 13.03 -6.16 -0.90
CA PRO A 73 11.72 -6.79 -0.88
C PRO A 73 11.79 -8.19 -1.47
N ARG A 74 11.16 -9.16 -0.80
CA ARG A 74 11.05 -10.51 -1.34
C ARG A 74 9.84 -10.61 -2.28
N PRO A 75 9.96 -11.35 -3.41
CA PRO A 75 8.81 -11.60 -4.27
C PRO A 75 7.70 -12.30 -3.49
N ALA A 76 6.47 -11.80 -3.64
CA ALA A 76 5.28 -12.41 -3.04
C ALA A 76 4.27 -12.74 -4.14
N SER A 77 3.49 -13.79 -3.91
CA SER A 77 2.44 -14.21 -4.84
C SER A 77 1.10 -13.62 -4.42
N LEU A 78 0.39 -13.05 -5.39
CA LEU A 78 -0.98 -12.58 -5.24
C LEU A 78 -1.92 -13.59 -5.91
N THR A 79 -3.06 -13.87 -5.30
CA THR A 79 -4.08 -14.77 -5.86
C THR A 79 -4.88 -14.11 -6.97
N ALA A 80 -4.99 -12.79 -6.95
CA ALA A 80 -5.63 -11.96 -7.97
C ALA A 80 -4.94 -10.59 -8.08
N PRO A 81 -5.11 -9.86 -9.20
CA PRO A 81 -4.58 -8.51 -9.33
C PRO A 81 -5.19 -7.56 -8.30
N VAL A 82 -4.34 -6.79 -7.61
CA VAL A 82 -4.71 -5.88 -6.52
C VAL A 82 -4.55 -4.44 -6.98
N THR A 83 -5.45 -3.55 -6.57
CA THR A 83 -5.24 -2.10 -6.76
C THR A 83 -4.65 -1.51 -5.48
N ALA A 84 -3.50 -0.84 -5.61
CA ALA A 84 -2.80 -0.16 -4.53
C ALA A 84 -2.69 1.33 -4.83
N ASP A 85 -3.29 2.17 -3.99
CA ASP A 85 -3.18 3.62 -4.02
C ASP A 85 -2.12 4.06 -3.01
N LEU A 86 -1.11 4.78 -3.49
CA LEU A 86 -0.01 5.33 -2.70
C LEU A 86 -0.19 6.83 -2.58
N GLN A 87 -0.25 7.37 -1.37
CA GLN A 87 -0.36 8.81 -1.12
C GLN A 87 0.73 9.27 -0.14
N GLY A 88 1.49 10.29 -0.52
CA GLY A 88 2.52 10.87 0.35
C GLY A 88 3.42 11.82 -0.43
N GLY A 89 4.64 12.04 0.05
CA GLY A 89 5.61 12.85 -0.67
C GLY A 89 5.97 12.24 -2.04
N PRO A 90 6.19 13.04 -3.10
CA PRO A 90 6.41 12.55 -4.47
C PRO A 90 7.62 11.62 -4.59
N ARG A 91 8.66 11.84 -3.77
CA ARG A 91 9.83 10.97 -3.69
C ARG A 91 9.50 9.64 -3.03
N GLN A 92 8.81 9.69 -1.89
CA GLN A 92 8.50 8.52 -1.09
C GLN A 92 7.51 7.60 -1.79
N VAL A 93 6.51 8.18 -2.44
CA VAL A 93 5.57 7.44 -3.29
C VAL A 93 6.31 6.69 -4.39
N GLN A 94 7.30 7.33 -5.02
CA GLN A 94 8.12 6.67 -6.03
C GLN A 94 8.98 5.54 -5.43
N GLN A 95 9.58 5.74 -4.25
CA GLN A 95 10.35 4.70 -3.56
C GLN A 95 9.50 3.47 -3.20
N VAL A 96 8.26 3.68 -2.75
CA VAL A 96 7.33 2.58 -2.47
C VAL A 96 6.94 1.86 -3.76
N ALA A 97 6.67 2.60 -4.84
CA ALA A 97 6.40 2.01 -6.15
C ALA A 97 7.57 1.16 -6.67
N ASP A 98 8.81 1.64 -6.52
CA ASP A 98 10.03 0.90 -6.88
C ASP A 98 10.19 -0.39 -6.07
N VAL A 99 9.92 -0.34 -4.76
CA VAL A 99 9.95 -1.55 -3.90
C VAL A 99 8.88 -2.55 -4.31
N LEU A 100 7.67 -2.09 -4.60
CA LEU A 100 6.59 -2.95 -5.08
C LEU A 100 6.94 -3.57 -6.44
N ALA A 101 7.57 -2.82 -7.34
CA ALA A 101 7.99 -3.29 -8.67
C ALA A 101 9.08 -4.37 -8.61
N ARG A 102 9.84 -4.44 -7.51
CA ARG A 102 10.82 -5.52 -7.28
C ARG A 102 10.18 -6.82 -6.79
N ALA A 103 9.03 -6.74 -6.13
CA ALA A 103 8.32 -7.91 -5.59
C ALA A 103 7.16 -8.41 -6.46
N PHE A 104 6.49 -7.49 -7.17
CA PHE A 104 5.26 -7.71 -7.94
C PHE A 104 5.39 -7.13 -9.35
N GLU A 105 4.55 -7.58 -10.27
CA GLU A 105 4.32 -6.86 -11.53
C GLU A 105 3.44 -5.64 -11.25
N VAL A 106 4.02 -4.45 -11.38
CA VAL A 106 3.35 -3.17 -11.16
C VAL A 106 2.92 -2.56 -12.50
N ARG A 107 1.66 -2.12 -12.58
CA ARG A 107 1.18 -1.26 -13.66
C ARG A 107 0.57 0.02 -13.10
N GLU A 108 1.13 1.15 -13.48
CA GLU A 108 0.54 2.45 -13.15
C GLU A 108 -0.81 2.61 -13.85
N GLN A 109 -1.86 2.90 -13.09
CA GLN A 109 -3.21 3.18 -13.61
C GLN A 109 -3.50 4.68 -13.66
N GLY A 110 -2.84 5.47 -12.82
CA GLY A 110 -2.99 6.91 -12.79
C GLY A 110 -2.15 7.54 -11.67
N ALA A 111 -1.84 8.82 -11.82
CA ALA A 111 -1.15 9.61 -10.81
C ALA A 111 -1.80 10.99 -10.71
N VAL A 112 -1.93 11.49 -9.48
CA VAL A 112 -2.38 12.85 -9.18
C VAL A 112 -1.26 13.53 -8.41
N ALA A 113 -0.65 14.56 -9.00
CA ALA A 113 0.36 15.36 -8.32
C ALA A 113 -0.31 16.62 -7.74
N GLY A 114 -0.22 16.78 -6.43
CA GLY A 114 -0.45 18.04 -5.74
C GLY A 114 0.85 18.84 -5.60
N ASP A 115 0.76 19.99 -4.95
CA ASP A 115 1.90 20.90 -4.74
C ASP A 115 2.98 20.27 -3.83
N GLN A 116 2.54 19.54 -2.80
CA GLN A 116 3.40 18.94 -1.77
C GLN A 116 3.20 17.42 -1.62
N GLU A 117 2.09 16.88 -2.14
CA GLU A 117 1.72 15.47 -2.06
C GLU A 117 1.53 14.88 -3.46
N ARG A 118 1.75 13.59 -3.60
CA ARG A 118 1.46 12.82 -4.80
C ARG A 118 0.61 11.62 -4.42
N GLU A 119 -0.40 11.35 -5.22
CA GLU A 119 -1.15 10.10 -5.24
C GLU A 119 -0.73 9.31 -6.48
N LEU A 120 -0.48 8.02 -6.32
CA LEU A 120 -0.14 7.10 -7.40
C LEU A 120 -0.98 5.84 -7.24
N ARG A 121 -1.83 5.57 -8.23
CA ARG A 121 -2.62 4.34 -8.32
C ARG A 121 -1.87 3.31 -9.14
N LEU A 122 -1.61 2.18 -8.52
CA LEU A 122 -0.92 1.03 -9.08
C LEU A 122 -1.84 -0.17 -9.12
N ARG A 123 -1.66 -1.02 -10.13
CA ARG A 123 -2.22 -2.36 -10.18
C ARG A 123 -1.08 -3.36 -10.01
N LEU A 124 -1.14 -4.13 -8.94
CA LEU A 124 -0.16 -5.15 -8.57
C LEU A 124 -0.65 -6.51 -9.05
N SER A 125 0.24 -7.30 -9.65
CA SER A 125 -0.03 -8.66 -10.08
C SER A 125 1.12 -9.57 -9.64
N SER A 126 0.87 -10.87 -9.50
CA SER A 126 1.95 -11.81 -9.19
C SER A 126 2.98 -11.81 -10.32
N THR A 127 4.26 -11.66 -9.98
CA THR A 127 5.41 -11.66 -10.93
C THR A 127 5.53 -12.97 -11.73
N GLY A 128 4.82 -14.02 -11.29
CA GLY A 128 4.76 -15.33 -11.95
C GLY A 128 3.61 -15.54 -12.95
N MET A 129 2.71 -14.56 -13.15
CA MET A 129 1.64 -14.69 -14.15
C MET A 129 2.17 -14.36 -15.55
N ARG A 130 3.09 -15.20 -16.05
CA ARG A 130 3.36 -15.31 -17.48
C ARG A 130 2.05 -15.80 -18.11
N ALA A 131 1.33 -14.89 -18.78
CA ALA A 131 0.34 -15.30 -19.77
C ALA A 131 1.10 -16.16 -20.80
N GLU A 132 0.75 -17.44 -20.87
CA GLU A 132 1.16 -18.33 -21.96
C GLU A 132 0.75 -17.75 -23.32
#